data_AF-A0A139R2R2-F1
#
_entry.id   AF-A0A139R2R2-F1
#
_cell.length_a   1.000
_cell.length_b   1.000
_cell.length_c   1.000
_cell.angle_alpha   90.00
_cell.angle_beta   90.00
_cell.angle_gamma   90.00
#
_symmetry.space_group_name_H-M   'P 1'
#
loop_
_entity.id
_entity.type
_entity.pdbx_description
1 polymer ?
#
loop_
_entity_poly.entity_id
_entity_poly.type
_entity_poly.pdbx_seq_one_letter_code
_entity_poly.pdbx_strand_id
1 'polypeptide(L)'
;MFFLAANVREILNDLQLADSFFGIEMGINPTILEDDDKGRAYLRGAFLATGTIRDPESGKYQLEIFSVYQDHAEDLANLMRKFILDAKVIEHKNGAVTYLQKAEDIMDFLLVIGAMECKDVFEEIKIMRETRNDVNRANNAETANIAKTVTASMKTINNIIKIMDTVGLETLPIELQQVAKIRVENPDYSIQQIADHLEGTLTKSGVNHRLRKINKIADEL
;
A
#
# COMPACT_ATOMS: atom_id res chain seq x y z
N MET A 1 -5.25 -60.33 -5.49
CA MET A 1 -6.41 -60.52 -4.60
C MET A 1 -5.94 -61.41 -3.45
N PHE A 2 -6.41 -61.14 -2.23
CA PHE A 2 -5.87 -61.54 -0.92
C PHE A 2 -4.69 -60.67 -0.47
N PHE A 3 -4.95 -59.71 0.41
CA PHE A 3 -4.36 -59.67 1.76
C PHE A 3 -5.20 -58.73 2.63
N LEU A 4 -5.63 -59.27 3.78
CA LEU A 4 -6.27 -58.62 4.94
C LEU A 4 -7.70 -58.06 4.75
N ALA A 5 -8.69 -58.95 4.68
CA ALA A 5 -10.10 -58.60 4.93
C ALA A 5 -10.55 -58.89 6.38
N ALA A 6 -9.74 -59.58 7.17
CA ALA A 6 -10.03 -59.93 8.56
C ALA A 6 -9.01 -59.27 9.50
N ASN A 7 -9.51 -58.79 10.65
CA ASN A 7 -8.75 -58.20 11.77
C ASN A 7 -8.04 -56.86 11.48
N VAL A 8 -8.29 -56.23 10.34
CA VAL A 8 -7.80 -54.85 10.07
C VAL A 8 -8.26 -53.89 11.18
N ARG A 9 -9.49 -54.05 11.68
CA ARG A 9 -10.05 -53.18 12.72
C ARG A 9 -9.38 -53.37 14.09
N GLU A 10 -9.00 -54.59 14.43
CA GLU A 10 -8.27 -54.88 15.68
C GLU A 10 -6.83 -54.39 15.60
N ILE A 11 -6.15 -54.63 14.47
CA ILE A 11 -4.78 -54.14 14.23
C ILE A 11 -4.74 -52.61 14.27
N LEU A 12 -5.73 -51.94 13.66
CA LEU A 12 -5.83 -50.48 13.70
C LEU A 12 -6.16 -49.95 15.11
N ASN A 13 -6.94 -50.68 15.92
CA ASN A 13 -7.20 -50.30 17.32
C ASN A 13 -5.96 -50.50 18.22
N ASP A 14 -5.26 -51.62 18.08
CA ASP A 14 -4.04 -51.93 18.84
C ASP A 14 -2.90 -50.93 18.55
N LEU A 15 -2.87 -50.41 17.32
CA LEU A 15 -1.94 -49.35 16.91
C LEU A 15 -2.45 -47.93 17.24
N GLN A 16 -3.62 -47.80 17.89
CA GLN A 16 -4.31 -46.52 18.15
C GLN A 16 -4.60 -45.68 16.88
N LEU A 17 -4.65 -46.32 15.72
CA LEU A 17 -4.96 -45.69 14.43
C LEU A 17 -6.47 -45.64 14.16
N ALA A 18 -7.27 -46.43 14.87
CA ALA A 18 -8.72 -46.53 14.65
C ALA A 18 -9.51 -45.30 15.14
N ASP A 19 -9.07 -44.65 16.24
CA ASP A 19 -9.62 -43.36 16.65
C ASP A 19 -9.32 -42.29 15.59
N SER A 20 -8.16 -42.40 14.92
CA SER A 20 -7.80 -41.57 13.77
C SER A 20 -8.58 -41.89 12.47
N PHE A 21 -9.43 -42.93 12.45
CA PHE A 21 -10.19 -43.33 11.26
C PHE A 21 -11.71 -43.10 11.38
N PHE A 22 -12.28 -43.06 12.58
CA PHE A 22 -13.73 -42.89 12.76
C PHE A 22 -14.14 -41.80 13.77
N GLY A 23 -13.18 -41.12 14.41
CA GLY A 23 -13.41 -39.99 15.32
C GLY A 23 -12.36 -38.89 15.10
N ILE A 24 -12.14 -38.51 13.84
CA ILE A 24 -11.11 -37.52 13.49
C ILE A 24 -11.52 -36.18 14.11
N GLU A 25 -10.87 -35.77 15.19
CA GLU A 25 -10.80 -34.35 15.54
C GLU A 25 -10.14 -33.65 14.34
N MET A 26 -10.96 -33.13 13.44
CA MET A 26 -10.52 -32.40 12.25
C MET A 26 -10.00 -30.99 12.59
N GLY A 27 -10.12 -30.60 13.87
CA GLY A 27 -9.71 -29.33 14.44
C GLY A 27 -8.51 -29.47 15.39
N ILE A 28 -8.17 -28.37 16.07
CA ILE A 28 -7.10 -28.35 17.07
C ILE A 28 -7.67 -28.81 18.41
N ASN A 29 -6.96 -29.70 19.10
CA ASN A 29 -7.39 -30.18 20.41
C ASN A 29 -7.64 -29.00 21.38
N PRO A 30 -8.78 -28.93 22.10
CA PRO A 30 -9.12 -27.80 22.97
C PRO A 30 -8.06 -27.45 24.02
N THR A 31 -7.33 -28.46 24.52
CA THR A 31 -6.27 -28.25 25.52
C THR A 31 -5.08 -27.44 24.99
N ILE A 32 -4.88 -27.41 23.67
CA ILE A 32 -3.88 -26.58 22.98
C ILE A 32 -4.41 -25.15 22.81
N LEU A 33 -5.71 -24.98 22.57
CA LEU A 33 -6.33 -23.67 22.41
C LEU A 33 -6.35 -22.88 23.73
N GLU A 34 -6.53 -23.57 24.86
CA GLU A 34 -6.61 -22.96 26.19
C GLU A 34 -5.24 -22.56 26.76
N ASP A 35 -4.18 -23.29 26.43
CA ASP A 35 -2.81 -23.08 26.94
C ASP A 35 -1.95 -22.26 25.98
N ASP A 36 -1.42 -21.12 26.43
CA ASP A 36 -0.66 -20.21 25.57
C ASP A 36 0.64 -20.82 25.05
N ASP A 37 1.37 -21.60 25.84
CA ASP A 37 2.66 -22.15 25.44
C ASP A 37 2.48 -23.29 24.44
N LYS A 38 1.45 -24.12 24.64
CA LYS A 38 1.05 -25.12 23.66
C LYS A 38 0.55 -24.46 22.38
N GLY A 39 -0.24 -23.39 22.49
CA GLY A 39 -0.71 -22.60 21.36
C GLY A 39 0.45 -22.05 20.52
N ARG A 40 1.45 -21.43 21.14
CA ARG A 40 2.67 -20.95 20.46
C ARG A 40 3.42 -22.08 19.77
N ALA A 41 3.63 -23.21 20.47
CA ALA A 41 4.31 -24.37 19.90
C ALA A 41 3.55 -24.95 18.70
N TYR A 42 2.22 -24.98 18.77
CA TYR A 42 1.35 -25.43 17.68
C TYR A 42 1.44 -24.52 16.46
N LEU A 43 1.30 -23.20 16.65
CA LEU A 43 1.42 -22.21 15.56
C LEU A 43 2.78 -22.30 14.86
N ARG A 44 3.86 -22.46 15.63
CA ARG A 44 5.20 -22.69 15.08
C ARG A 44 5.26 -23.96 14.23
N GLY A 45 4.72 -25.06 14.73
CA GLY A 45 4.68 -26.34 14.01
C GLY A 45 3.86 -26.24 12.71
N ALA A 46 2.66 -25.65 12.80
CA ALA A 46 1.77 -25.45 11.65
C ALA A 46 2.43 -24.57 10.57
N PHE A 47 3.09 -23.49 10.98
CA PHE A 47 3.82 -22.62 10.06
C PHE A 47 5.01 -23.32 9.40
N LEU A 48 5.78 -24.12 10.14
CA LEU A 48 6.89 -24.89 9.56
C LEU A 48 6.40 -25.99 8.59
N ALA A 49 5.20 -26.53 8.81
CA ALA A 49 4.66 -27.59 7.98
C ALA A 49 4.08 -27.06 6.65
N THR A 50 3.24 -26.02 6.72
CA THR A 50 2.46 -25.54 5.56
C THR A 50 2.34 -24.02 5.48
N GLY A 51 3.17 -23.30 6.25
CA GLY A 51 3.18 -21.85 6.29
C GLY A 51 4.02 -21.22 5.20
N THR A 52 3.60 -20.05 4.72
CA THR A 52 4.37 -19.22 3.80
C THR A 52 4.20 -17.74 4.13
N ILE A 53 5.23 -16.95 3.84
CA ILE A 53 5.17 -15.48 3.85
C ILE A 53 5.51 -15.00 2.46
N ARG A 54 4.64 -14.14 1.89
CA ARG A 54 4.94 -13.47 0.63
C ARG A 54 6.11 -12.51 0.84
N ASP A 55 7.01 -12.45 -0.12
CA ASP A 55 8.09 -11.47 -0.17
C ASP A 55 7.55 -10.05 0.16
N PRO A 56 7.97 -9.44 1.29
CA PRO A 56 7.50 -8.14 1.74
C PRO A 56 7.87 -6.99 0.79
N GLU A 57 8.86 -7.18 -0.09
CA GLU A 57 9.20 -6.19 -1.12
C GLU A 57 8.13 -6.15 -2.25
N SER A 58 7.36 -7.24 -2.41
CA SER A 58 6.41 -7.39 -3.51
C SER A 58 4.94 -7.33 -3.06
N GLY A 59 4.11 -6.59 -3.81
CA GLY A 59 2.66 -6.69 -3.71
C GLY A 59 2.08 -6.42 -2.31
N LYS A 60 1.05 -7.17 -1.91
CA LYS A 60 0.43 -7.05 -0.58
C LYS A 60 1.14 -7.96 0.42
N TYR A 61 1.30 -7.52 1.66
CA TYR A 61 1.77 -8.40 2.73
C TYR A 61 0.81 -9.57 2.91
N GLN A 62 1.38 -10.75 3.11
CA GLN A 62 0.58 -11.94 3.31
C GLN A 62 1.38 -13.03 4.02
N LEU A 63 0.81 -13.57 5.08
CA LEU A 63 1.21 -14.85 5.67
C LEU A 63 0.05 -15.83 5.50
N GLU A 64 0.33 -17.05 5.09
CA GLU A 64 -0.66 -18.11 4.89
C GLU A 64 -0.23 -19.39 5.62
N ILE A 65 -1.19 -20.15 6.16
CA ILE A 65 -1.01 -21.52 6.63
C ILE A 65 -2.12 -22.37 6.00
N PHE A 66 -1.72 -23.36 5.19
CA PHE A 66 -2.67 -24.25 4.53
C PHE A 66 -3.13 -25.38 5.46
N SER A 67 -4.41 -25.71 5.39
CA SER A 67 -5.06 -26.79 6.12
C SER A 67 -5.87 -27.67 5.15
N VAL A 68 -5.84 -28.98 5.36
CA VAL A 68 -6.67 -29.92 4.58
C VAL A 68 -8.15 -29.77 4.93
N TYR A 69 -8.45 -29.51 6.20
CA TYR A 69 -9.81 -29.38 6.73
C TYR A 69 -10.13 -27.94 7.11
N GLN A 70 -11.38 -27.53 6.88
CA GLN A 70 -11.89 -26.20 7.21
C GLN A 70 -11.84 -25.95 8.72
N ASP A 71 -12.28 -26.93 9.52
CA ASP A 71 -12.30 -26.84 10.99
C ASP A 71 -10.91 -26.52 11.56
N HIS A 72 -9.86 -27.18 11.07
CA HIS A 72 -8.47 -26.87 11.44
C HIS A 72 -8.08 -25.43 11.09
N ALA A 73 -8.47 -24.92 9.92
CA ALA A 73 -8.16 -23.55 9.54
C ALA A 73 -8.88 -22.51 10.42
N GLU A 74 -10.13 -22.80 10.80
CA GLU A 74 -10.91 -21.97 11.72
C GLU A 74 -10.32 -21.97 13.13
N ASP A 75 -9.91 -23.14 13.63
CA ASP A 75 -9.23 -23.26 14.91
C ASP A 75 -7.87 -22.56 14.92
N LEU A 76 -7.09 -22.67 13.83
CA LEU A 76 -5.86 -21.87 13.65
C LEU A 76 -6.15 -20.38 13.71
N ALA A 77 -7.22 -19.92 13.04
CA ALA A 77 -7.59 -18.51 13.06
C ALA A 77 -8.05 -18.06 14.45
N ASN A 78 -8.79 -18.90 15.18
CA ASN A 78 -9.18 -18.66 16.57
C ASN A 78 -7.95 -18.55 17.48
N LEU A 79 -6.99 -19.47 17.32
CA LEU A 79 -5.74 -19.48 18.08
C LEU A 79 -4.89 -18.25 17.78
N MET A 80 -4.74 -17.85 16.52
CA MET A 80 -4.06 -16.60 16.15
C MET A 80 -4.76 -15.37 16.74
N ARG A 81 -6.09 -15.33 16.72
CA ARG A 81 -6.88 -14.23 17.33
C ARG A 81 -6.72 -14.14 18.84
N LYS A 82 -6.45 -15.24 19.54
CA LYS A 82 -6.07 -15.24 20.97
C LYS A 82 -4.82 -14.38 21.22
N PHE A 83 -3.89 -14.35 20.27
CA PHE A 83 -2.70 -13.52 20.28
C PHE A 83 -2.89 -12.15 19.60
N ILE A 84 -4.15 -11.69 19.45
CA ILE A 84 -4.50 -10.36 18.89
C ILE A 84 -4.13 -10.22 17.40
N LEU A 85 -3.95 -11.34 16.70
CA LEU A 85 -3.69 -11.35 15.26
C LEU A 85 -5.01 -11.42 14.49
N ASP A 86 -5.23 -10.50 13.55
CA ASP A 86 -6.47 -10.44 12.72
C ASP A 86 -6.49 -11.51 11.62
N ALA A 87 -6.49 -12.78 12.04
CA ALA A 87 -6.48 -13.95 11.17
C ALA A 87 -7.85 -14.22 10.55
N LYS A 88 -7.82 -14.52 9.25
CA LYS A 88 -8.98 -14.85 8.43
C LYS A 88 -8.79 -16.21 7.78
N VAL A 89 -9.91 -16.82 7.38
CA VAL A 89 -9.91 -18.09 6.64
C VAL A 89 -10.53 -17.86 5.27
N ILE A 90 -9.95 -18.49 4.24
CA ILE A 90 -10.51 -18.58 2.90
C ILE A 90 -10.55 -20.03 2.45
N GLU A 91 -11.60 -20.39 1.73
CA GLU A 91 -11.68 -21.70 1.06
C GLU A 91 -10.65 -21.79 -0.06
N HIS A 92 -10.04 -22.96 -0.19
CA HIS A 92 -9.10 -23.30 -1.24
C HIS A 92 -9.53 -24.60 -1.94
N LYS A 93 -9.11 -24.82 -3.18
CA LYS A 93 -9.60 -25.96 -4.00
C LYS A 93 -9.46 -27.33 -3.32
N ASN A 94 -8.47 -27.48 -2.45
CA ASN A 94 -8.13 -28.74 -1.78
C ASN A 94 -8.14 -28.63 -0.25
N GLY A 95 -8.82 -27.62 0.32
CA GLY A 95 -8.84 -27.39 1.76
C GLY A 95 -9.15 -25.94 2.10
N ALA A 96 -8.44 -25.39 3.07
CA ALA A 96 -8.63 -24.03 3.56
C ALA A 96 -7.30 -23.37 3.89
N VAL A 97 -7.25 -22.04 3.84
CA VAL A 97 -6.06 -21.27 4.18
C VAL A 97 -6.40 -20.26 5.26
N THR A 98 -5.66 -20.31 6.36
CA THR A 98 -5.65 -19.28 7.40
C THR A 98 -4.59 -18.24 7.05
N TYR A 99 -4.91 -16.96 7.07
CA TYR A 99 -3.99 -15.93 6.60
C TYR A 99 -4.05 -14.62 7.40
N LEU A 100 -2.94 -13.87 7.33
CA LEU A 100 -2.76 -12.50 7.83
C LEU A 100 -2.39 -11.58 6.66
N GLN A 101 -2.87 -10.33 6.67
CA GLN A 101 -2.62 -9.35 5.60
C GLN A 101 -1.96 -8.05 6.07
N LYS A 102 -1.94 -7.77 7.37
CA LYS A 102 -1.25 -6.59 7.90
C LYS A 102 0.19 -6.96 8.20
N ALA A 103 1.12 -6.05 7.88
CA ALA A 103 2.53 -6.26 8.18
C ALA A 103 2.76 -6.42 9.68
N GLU A 104 2.03 -5.65 10.47
CA GLU A 104 2.06 -5.65 11.93
C GLU A 104 1.66 -7.02 12.48
N ASP A 105 0.51 -7.55 12.03
CA ASP A 105 0.05 -8.89 12.43
C ASP A 105 1.05 -10.00 12.04
N ILE A 106 1.73 -9.86 10.90
CA ILE A 106 2.75 -10.83 10.44
C ILE A 106 4.01 -10.75 11.32
N MET A 107 4.47 -9.55 11.66
CA MET A 107 5.61 -9.38 12.58
C MET A 107 5.28 -9.92 13.97
N ASP A 108 4.08 -9.62 14.48
CA ASP A 108 3.63 -10.14 15.78
C ASP A 108 3.48 -11.67 15.76
N PHE A 109 3.02 -12.25 14.65
CA PHE A 109 3.03 -13.71 14.48
C PHE A 109 4.44 -14.31 14.59
N LEU A 110 5.43 -13.68 13.94
CA LEU A 110 6.83 -14.13 14.01
C LEU A 110 7.37 -14.03 15.45
N LEU A 111 6.98 -13.01 16.21
CA LEU A 111 7.29 -12.91 17.65
C LEU A 111 6.63 -14.05 18.44
N VAL A 112 5.35 -14.32 18.21
CA VAL A 112 4.57 -15.38 18.88
C VAL A 112 5.21 -16.75 18.71
N ILE A 113 5.73 -17.06 17.52
CA ILE A 113 6.39 -18.36 17.26
C ILE A 113 7.88 -18.37 17.64
N GLY A 114 8.45 -17.24 18.07
CA GLY A 114 9.85 -17.11 18.48
C GLY A 114 10.85 -16.93 17.34
N ALA A 115 10.41 -16.47 16.17
CA ALA A 115 11.23 -16.25 14.98
C ALA A 115 11.76 -14.79 14.90
N MET A 116 12.52 -14.36 15.91
CA MET A 116 13.01 -12.98 16.06
C MET A 116 13.83 -12.50 14.85
N GLU A 117 14.78 -13.32 14.38
CA GLU A 117 15.64 -12.95 13.25
C GLU A 117 14.82 -12.71 11.96
N CYS A 118 13.81 -13.55 11.71
CA CYS A 118 12.91 -13.38 10.58
C CYS A 118 12.05 -12.11 10.71
N LYS A 119 11.62 -11.78 11.93
CA LYS A 119 10.87 -10.54 12.20
C LYS A 119 11.72 -9.32 11.90
N ASP A 120 12.98 -9.30 12.33
CA ASP A 120 13.87 -8.16 12.14
C ASP A 120 14.17 -7.93 10.65
N VAL A 121 14.43 -9.01 9.90
CA VAL A 121 14.58 -8.94 8.43
C VAL A 121 13.31 -8.42 7.76
N PHE A 122 12.13 -8.90 8.19
CA PHE A 122 10.86 -8.44 7.64
C PHE A 122 10.63 -6.94 7.90
N GLU A 123 10.93 -6.48 9.11
CA GLU A 123 10.80 -5.09 9.53
C GLU A 123 11.72 -4.16 8.73
N GLU A 124 12.98 -4.55 8.52
CA GLU A 124 13.93 -3.80 7.70
C GLU A 124 13.39 -3.59 6.28
N ILE A 125 12.90 -4.66 5.65
CA ILE A 125 12.33 -4.58 4.29
C ILE A 125 11.09 -3.69 4.27
N LYS A 126 10.20 -3.80 5.27
CA LYS A 126 9.00 -2.94 5.40
C LYS A 126 9.38 -1.46 5.46
N ILE A 127 10.34 -1.09 6.31
CA ILE A 127 10.78 0.31 6.49
C ILE A 127 11.37 0.85 5.17
N MET A 128 12.24 0.08 4.52
CA MET A 128 12.85 0.49 3.26
C MET A 128 11.81 0.67 2.15
N ARG A 129 10.82 -0.22 2.09
CA ARG A 129 9.72 -0.15 1.14
C ARG A 129 8.81 1.06 1.38
N GLU A 130 8.44 1.33 2.63
CA GLU A 130 7.62 2.49 2.99
C GLU A 130 8.34 3.80 2.66
N THR A 131 9.62 3.90 3.03
CA THR A 131 10.47 5.06 2.72
C THR A 131 10.56 5.31 1.21
N ARG A 132 10.79 4.26 0.42
CA ARG A 132 10.85 4.36 -1.05
C ARG A 132 9.52 4.84 -1.64
N ASN A 133 8.40 4.34 -1.12
CA ASN A 133 7.08 4.77 -1.57
C ASN A 133 6.79 6.22 -1.21
N ASP A 134 7.23 6.70 -0.04
CA ASP A 134 7.10 8.10 0.36
C ASP A 134 7.91 9.03 -0.54
N VAL A 135 9.16 8.67 -0.84
CA VAL A 135 10.00 9.41 -1.79
C VAL A 135 9.36 9.45 -3.18
N ASN A 136 8.85 8.31 -3.67
CA ASN A 136 8.17 8.26 -4.97
C ASN A 136 6.91 9.13 -4.99
N ARG A 137 6.12 9.12 -3.92
CA ARG A 137 4.94 9.99 -3.80
C ARG A 137 5.31 11.47 -3.80
N ALA A 138 6.36 11.84 -3.07
CA ALA A 138 6.87 13.22 -3.04
C ALA A 138 7.36 13.67 -4.41
N ASN A 139 8.21 12.87 -5.07
CA ASN A 139 8.73 13.17 -6.40
C ASN A 139 7.62 13.28 -7.45
N ASN A 140 6.61 12.40 -7.40
CA ASN A 140 5.47 12.46 -8.30
C ASN A 140 4.64 13.73 -8.09
N ALA A 141 4.43 14.14 -6.83
CA ALA A 141 3.71 15.37 -6.51
C ALA A 141 4.48 16.61 -7.00
N GLU A 142 5.80 16.66 -6.78
CA GLU A 142 6.65 17.74 -7.25
C GLU A 142 6.66 17.83 -8.79
N THR A 143 6.88 16.70 -9.46
CA THR A 143 6.87 16.62 -10.93
C THR A 143 5.53 17.11 -11.50
N ALA A 144 4.41 16.68 -10.91
CA ALA A 144 3.07 17.12 -11.32
C ALA A 144 2.86 18.63 -11.09
N ASN A 145 3.39 19.19 -10.00
CA ASN A 145 3.31 20.62 -9.72
C ASN A 145 4.15 21.45 -10.69
N ILE A 146 5.36 21.00 -11.02
CA ILE A 146 6.23 21.62 -12.04
C ILE A 146 5.52 21.59 -13.40
N ALA A 147 5.01 20.43 -13.81
CA ALA A 147 4.31 20.29 -15.09
C ALA A 147 3.08 21.21 -15.21
N LYS A 148 2.27 21.32 -14.15
CA LYS A 148 1.13 22.26 -14.09
C LYS A 148 1.59 23.71 -14.20
N THR A 149 2.67 24.08 -13.51
CA THR A 149 3.22 25.44 -13.53
C THR A 149 3.75 25.81 -14.90
N VAL A 150 4.52 24.93 -15.53
CA VAL A 150 5.06 25.12 -16.89
C VAL A 150 3.93 25.26 -17.90
N THR A 151 2.94 24.37 -17.85
CA THR A 151 1.78 24.42 -18.76
C THR A 151 1.00 25.73 -18.62
N ALA A 152 0.75 26.18 -17.38
CA ALA A 152 0.07 27.44 -17.12
C ALA A 152 0.88 28.67 -17.58
N SER A 153 2.20 28.66 -17.38
CA SER A 153 3.09 29.72 -17.85
C SER A 153 3.06 29.81 -19.38
N MET A 154 3.24 28.69 -20.07
CA MET A 154 3.21 28.62 -21.54
C MET A 154 1.86 29.06 -22.11
N LYS A 155 0.74 28.61 -21.52
CA LYS A 155 -0.60 29.10 -21.90
C LYS A 155 -0.68 30.62 -21.78
N THR A 156 -0.17 31.18 -20.68
CA THR A 156 -0.24 32.62 -20.43
C THR A 156 0.63 33.41 -21.42
N ILE A 157 1.83 32.91 -21.75
CA ILE A 157 2.71 33.52 -22.76
C ILE A 157 2.02 33.51 -24.13
N ASN A 158 1.47 32.37 -24.56
CA ASN A 158 0.75 32.27 -25.83
C ASN A 158 -0.46 33.22 -25.89
N ASN A 159 -1.18 33.38 -24.79
CA ASN A 159 -2.29 34.33 -24.68
C ASN A 159 -1.83 35.78 -24.79
N ILE A 160 -0.69 36.14 -24.19
CA ILE A 160 -0.10 37.47 -24.35
C ILE A 160 0.30 37.72 -25.81
N ILE A 161 0.97 36.76 -26.46
CA ILE A 161 1.35 36.85 -27.87
C ILE A 161 0.11 37.02 -28.76
N LYS A 162 -0.96 36.25 -28.51
CA LYS A 162 -2.23 36.40 -29.22
C LYS A 162 -2.80 37.82 -29.11
N ILE A 163 -2.80 38.41 -27.92
CA ILE A 163 -3.26 39.81 -27.73
C ILE A 163 -2.38 40.78 -28.51
N MET A 164 -1.05 40.61 -28.45
CA MET A 164 -0.10 41.44 -29.19
C MET A 164 -0.36 41.44 -30.69
N ASP A 165 -0.61 40.25 -31.27
CA ASP A 165 -0.78 40.08 -32.71
C ASP A 165 -2.16 40.51 -33.24
N THR A 166 -3.18 40.60 -32.37
CA THR A 166 -4.58 40.85 -32.78
C THR A 166 -5.02 42.29 -32.54
N VAL A 167 -4.93 42.75 -31.29
CA VAL A 167 -5.45 44.06 -30.87
C VAL A 167 -4.34 45.00 -30.38
N GLY A 168 -3.12 44.50 -30.21
CA GLY A 168 -2.00 45.26 -29.67
C GLY A 168 -2.02 45.31 -28.14
N LEU A 169 -0.85 45.20 -27.52
CA LEU A 169 -0.72 45.16 -26.05
C LEU A 169 -1.11 46.49 -25.40
N GLU A 170 -0.95 47.59 -26.11
CA GLU A 170 -1.30 48.96 -25.72
C GLU A 170 -2.78 49.16 -25.41
N THR A 171 -3.65 48.27 -25.89
CA THR A 171 -5.10 48.29 -25.58
C THR A 171 -5.40 47.82 -24.16
N LEU A 172 -4.49 47.09 -23.52
CA LEU A 172 -4.64 46.64 -22.14
C LEU A 172 -4.42 47.80 -21.15
N PRO A 173 -5.04 47.79 -19.97
CA PRO A 173 -4.65 48.69 -18.88
C PRO A 173 -3.15 48.59 -18.57
N ILE A 174 -2.51 49.73 -18.27
CA ILE A 174 -1.04 49.83 -18.02
C ILE A 174 -0.55 48.77 -17.04
N GLU A 175 -1.30 48.51 -15.97
CA GLU A 175 -0.99 47.50 -14.97
C GLU A 175 -0.88 46.06 -15.51
N LEU A 176 -1.67 45.73 -16.54
CA LEU A 176 -1.62 44.43 -17.21
C LEU A 176 -0.48 44.39 -18.23
N GLN A 177 -0.23 45.49 -18.95
CA GLN A 177 0.89 45.59 -19.89
C GLN A 177 2.23 45.33 -19.21
N GLN A 178 2.45 45.92 -18.02
CA GLN A 178 3.68 45.73 -17.24
C GLN A 178 3.95 44.25 -16.94
N VAL A 179 2.92 43.54 -16.46
CA VAL A 179 3.02 42.11 -16.13
C VAL A 179 3.19 41.26 -17.39
N ALA A 180 2.50 41.62 -18.48
CA ALA A 180 2.58 40.91 -19.75
C ALA A 180 3.98 40.98 -20.36
N LYS A 181 4.60 42.18 -20.38
CA LYS A 181 5.97 42.39 -20.88
C LYS A 181 6.98 41.55 -20.11
N ILE A 182 6.99 41.65 -18.77
CA ILE A 182 7.92 40.89 -17.94
C ILE A 182 7.75 39.37 -18.15
N ARG A 183 6.51 38.87 -18.27
CA ARG A 183 6.23 37.44 -18.50
C ARG A 183 6.76 36.95 -19.86
N VAL A 184 6.67 37.76 -20.92
CA VAL A 184 7.17 37.39 -22.25
C VAL A 184 8.69 37.49 -22.30
N GLU A 185 9.27 38.54 -21.70
CA GLU A 185 10.71 38.76 -21.64
C GLU A 185 11.42 37.72 -20.76
N ASN A 186 10.72 37.18 -19.75
CA ASN A 186 11.27 36.20 -18.81
C ASN A 186 10.32 34.99 -18.66
N PRO A 187 10.26 34.08 -19.66
CA PRO A 187 9.34 32.94 -19.68
C PRO A 187 9.47 31.98 -18.49
N ASP A 188 10.70 31.87 -17.98
CA ASP A 188 11.14 31.00 -16.89
C ASP A 188 10.89 31.58 -15.49
N TYR A 189 10.55 32.87 -15.39
CA TYR A 189 10.29 33.49 -14.08
C TYR A 189 9.06 32.89 -13.40
N SER A 190 9.22 32.55 -12.12
CA SER A 190 8.09 32.28 -11.25
C SER A 190 7.21 33.54 -11.09
N ILE A 191 5.97 33.36 -10.66
CA ILE A 191 5.07 34.49 -10.35
C ILE A 191 5.69 35.42 -9.29
N GLN A 192 6.47 34.87 -8.36
CA GLN A 192 7.17 35.66 -7.35
C GLN A 192 8.26 36.52 -7.99
N GLN A 193 9.10 35.96 -8.85
CA GLN A 193 10.15 36.73 -9.54
C GLN A 193 9.59 37.85 -10.43
N ILE A 194 8.41 37.65 -11.03
CA ILE A 194 7.70 38.74 -11.74
C ILE A 194 7.25 39.84 -10.78
N ALA A 195 6.74 39.46 -9.60
CA ALA A 195 6.35 40.43 -8.58
C ALA A 195 7.56 41.25 -8.11
N ASP A 196 8.69 40.58 -7.87
CA ASP A 196 9.93 41.20 -7.41
C ASP A 196 10.56 42.12 -8.48
N HIS A 197 10.29 41.90 -9.77
CA HIS A 197 10.74 42.75 -10.88
C HIS A 197 9.88 44.01 -11.08
N LEU A 198 8.70 44.08 -10.47
CA LEU A 198 7.86 45.26 -10.55
C LEU A 198 8.29 46.20 -9.41
N GLU A 199 8.62 47.45 -9.73
CA GLU A 199 9.08 48.49 -8.77
C GLU A 199 7.97 48.98 -7.79
N GLY A 200 7.17 48.06 -7.23
CA GLY A 200 6.07 48.38 -6.31
C GLY A 200 5.68 47.22 -5.39
N THR A 201 4.80 47.49 -4.42
CA THR A 201 4.30 46.55 -3.39
C THR A 201 3.41 45.42 -3.92
N LEU A 202 3.47 45.12 -5.22
CA LEU A 202 2.58 44.13 -5.82
C LEU A 202 2.97 42.73 -5.34
N THR A 203 2.04 42.06 -4.66
CA THR A 203 2.28 40.70 -4.15
C THR A 203 2.19 39.67 -5.26
N LYS A 204 2.73 38.46 -5.01
CA LYS A 204 2.54 37.26 -5.85
C LYS A 204 1.07 37.05 -6.25
N SER A 205 0.14 37.24 -5.32
CA SER A 205 -1.29 37.12 -5.58
C SER A 205 -1.81 38.20 -6.52
N GLY A 206 -1.30 39.44 -6.39
CA GLY A 206 -1.60 40.55 -7.29
C GLY A 206 -1.15 40.27 -8.73
N VAL A 207 0.07 39.77 -8.92
CA VAL A 207 0.57 39.35 -10.24
C VAL A 207 -0.30 38.24 -10.82
N ASN A 208 -0.60 37.20 -10.02
CA ASN A 208 -1.42 36.07 -10.47
C ASN A 208 -2.82 36.54 -10.93
N HIS A 209 -3.43 37.47 -10.20
CA HIS A 209 -4.71 38.05 -10.58
C HIS A 209 -4.64 38.82 -11.91
N ARG A 210 -3.57 39.59 -12.14
CA ARG A 210 -3.34 40.29 -13.41
C ARG A 210 -3.14 39.33 -14.58
N LEU A 211 -2.33 38.28 -14.41
CA LEU A 211 -2.15 37.22 -15.42
C LEU A 211 -3.46 36.50 -15.75
N ARG A 212 -4.32 36.24 -14.75
CA ARG A 212 -5.66 35.67 -14.99
C ARG A 212 -6.56 36.59 -15.81
N LYS A 213 -6.52 37.91 -15.55
CA LYS A 213 -7.26 38.89 -16.37
C LYS A 213 -6.78 38.89 -17.80
N ILE A 214 -5.46 38.88 -18.03
CA ILE A 214 -4.87 38.79 -19.37
C ILE A 214 -5.35 37.53 -20.09
N ASN A 215 -5.31 36.38 -19.41
CA ASN A 215 -5.81 35.12 -19.98
C ASN A 215 -7.29 35.21 -20.37
N LYS A 216 -8.12 35.84 -19.54
CA LYS A 216 -9.55 36.02 -19.85
C LYS A 216 -9.76 36.90 -21.09
N ILE A 217 -9.00 37.99 -21.21
CA ILE A 217 -9.07 38.88 -22.38
C ILE A 217 -8.68 38.10 -23.64
N ALA A 218 -7.61 37.30 -23.59
CA ALA A 218 -7.19 36.47 -24.71
C ALA A 218 -8.21 35.39 -25.10
N ASP A 219 -8.93 34.83 -24.13
CA ASP A 219 -10.01 33.85 -24.36
C ASP A 219 -11.26 34.49 -25.02
N GLU A 220 -11.42 35.82 -24.93
CA GLU A 220 -12.52 36.60 -25.54
C GLU A 220 -12.19 37.13 -26.96
N LEU A 221 -10.94 36.98 -27.42
CA LEU A 221 -10.46 37.32 -28.77
C LEU A 221 -10.59 36.14 -29.74
#